data_AF-A0A7J6KRW5-F1
#
_entry.id   AF-A0A7J6KRW5-F1
#
_cell.length_a   1.000
_cell.length_b   1.000
_cell.length_c   1.000
_cell.angle_alpha   90.00
_cell.angle_beta   90.00
_cell.angle_gamma   90.00
#
_symmetry.space_group_name_H-M   'P 1'
#
loop_
_entity.id
_entity.type
_entity.pdbx_description
1 polymer ?
#
loop_
_entity_poly.entity_id
_entity_poly.type
_entity_poly.pdbx_seq_one_letter_code
_entity_poly.pdbx_strand_id
1 'polypeptide(L)'
;MFQVLGILYAFVSASLDAKMYMMIPWRLTVGVLLGSVCGYIIVLLVTAMNGGVYNPFYGTLLMSPFMLVFSLAEPTLKCKFSQLHSYIATNVTMVCVVVFSGPFTRKAFLSTVFAGLLSFVVPVTLTWTLNVLGLLPRTAPEPLPVFEYSLGNNFKSNACYILDGDLHKQELDELRRALVTSRKAVLASVTDAELRLCIFQLTSTLYGLRRTSGWEPFSQAAVTHLWGPMQMELRNLMTFVTAVLRHEVELDDIPDLKSTARNALLRIKRISIEYTRAVADQKSVVISTREMARVEFAMLAIPRFAILVNHYFELKAKRSPPKPSLMRYVPIYTPLRHPIQFLKQPIWPPGTSLRDKLAFPLRLTICSMIMLEATLAVAQVYPILLYEGLWICLPVLTCFLPTVGHALGKGFRRMLGVTIGGLAAILIVYVNPMNVPAVMVELFIVAALSKFFTMDPAIGYLGFQTIVTFCVVGVCNALDPTLNDGDRMEAALYRMLFTLIGLVISIFLALVTFPSYCGRRLAKQTSKELSSASSVVSTLIKGLASRKHDGSKEPE
;
A
#
# COMPACT_ATOMS: atom_id res chain seq x y z
N MET A 1 -27.09 19.47 1.17
CA MET A 1 -25.73 19.25 0.59
C MET A 1 -24.66 18.85 1.60
N PHE A 2 -24.43 19.57 2.70
CA PHE A 2 -23.30 19.32 3.61
C PHE A 2 -23.41 18.07 4.50
N GLN A 3 -24.63 17.66 4.88
CA GLN A 3 -24.86 16.39 5.58
C GLN A 3 -24.46 15.16 4.73
N VAL A 4 -24.53 15.29 3.40
CA VAL A 4 -24.16 14.25 2.42
C VAL A 4 -22.68 13.93 2.48
N LEU A 5 -21.83 14.95 2.63
CA LEU A 5 -20.40 14.77 2.83
C LEU A 5 -20.11 13.93 4.09
N GLY A 6 -20.92 14.06 5.14
CA GLY A 6 -20.80 13.26 6.36
C GLY A 6 -21.02 11.76 6.11
N ILE A 7 -22.10 11.40 5.39
CA ILE A 7 -22.40 10.01 5.02
C ILE A 7 -21.33 9.45 4.08
N LEU A 8 -20.92 10.24 3.08
CA LEU A 8 -19.86 9.87 2.14
C LEU A 8 -18.54 9.61 2.86
N TYR A 9 -18.10 10.53 3.71
CA TYR A 9 -16.87 10.38 4.49
C TYR A 9 -16.98 9.22 5.48
N ALA A 10 -18.14 9.00 6.09
CA ALA A 10 -18.37 7.85 6.94
C ALA A 10 -18.18 6.54 6.16
N PHE A 11 -18.74 6.44 4.96
CA PHE A 11 -18.56 5.28 4.09
C PHE A 11 -17.12 5.11 3.58
N VAL A 12 -16.44 6.20 3.18
CA VAL A 12 -15.01 6.20 2.80
C VAL A 12 -14.16 5.67 3.95
N SER A 13 -14.46 6.13 5.16
CA SER A 13 -13.69 5.81 6.34
C SER A 13 -13.95 4.39 6.83
N ALA A 14 -15.14 3.82 6.57
CA ALA A 14 -15.52 2.48 6.97
C ALA A 14 -14.61 1.43 6.32
N SER A 15 -13.67 0.91 7.11
CA SER A 15 -12.75 -0.16 6.73
C SER A 15 -12.69 -1.16 7.86
N LEU A 16 -12.68 -2.44 7.50
CA LEU A 16 -12.51 -3.53 8.47
C LEU A 16 -11.04 -3.67 8.93
N ASP A 17 -10.10 -2.99 8.26
CA ASP A 17 -8.69 -2.92 8.68
C ASP A 17 -8.49 -1.78 9.69
N ALA A 18 -8.35 -2.13 10.97
CA ALA A 18 -8.15 -1.19 12.09
C ALA A 18 -7.01 -0.18 11.86
N LYS A 19 -5.94 -0.54 11.13
CA LYS A 19 -4.79 0.34 10.89
C LYS A 19 -5.09 1.37 9.81
N MET A 20 -5.63 0.93 8.68
CA MET A 20 -6.08 1.81 7.60
C MET A 20 -7.19 2.74 8.12
N TYR A 21 -8.05 2.17 8.96
CA TYR A 21 -9.19 2.79 9.60
C TYR A 21 -8.83 3.92 10.56
N MET A 22 -7.71 3.90 11.30
CA MET A 22 -7.31 5.04 12.13
C MET A 22 -6.69 6.19 11.33
N MET A 23 -6.03 5.89 10.21
CA MET A 23 -5.30 6.90 9.43
C MET A 23 -6.21 7.73 8.53
N ILE A 24 -7.20 7.11 7.88
CA ILE A 24 -8.04 7.78 6.88
C ILE A 24 -8.98 8.82 7.51
N PRO A 25 -9.82 8.51 8.51
CA PRO A 25 -10.72 9.47 9.13
C PRO A 25 -9.94 10.64 9.71
N TRP A 26 -8.82 10.41 10.40
CA TRP A 26 -7.99 11.50 10.92
C TRP A 26 -7.56 12.49 9.82
N ARG A 27 -7.01 11.97 8.72
CA ARG A 27 -6.59 12.81 7.58
C ARG A 27 -7.75 13.54 6.92
N LEU A 28 -8.93 12.91 6.86
CA LEU A 28 -10.14 13.52 6.36
C LEU A 28 -10.61 14.65 7.30
N THR A 29 -10.68 14.42 8.61
CA THR A 29 -11.10 15.43 9.60
C THR A 29 -10.19 16.64 9.59
N VAL A 30 -8.88 16.43 9.70
CA VAL A 30 -7.90 17.53 9.63
C VAL A 30 -8.03 18.24 8.29
N GLY A 31 -8.22 17.49 7.20
CA GLY A 31 -8.41 18.07 5.88
C GLY A 31 -9.66 18.94 5.76
N VAL A 32 -10.80 18.47 6.27
CA VAL A 32 -12.08 19.19 6.30
C VAL A 32 -11.97 20.46 7.13
N LEU A 33 -11.34 20.39 8.31
CA LEU A 33 -11.13 21.54 9.19
C LEU A 33 -10.24 22.59 8.52
N LEU A 34 -9.07 22.19 8.00
CA LEU A 34 -8.15 23.09 7.31
C LEU A 34 -8.82 23.77 6.11
N GLY A 35 -9.51 23.01 5.26
CA GLY A 35 -10.17 23.54 4.07
C GLY A 35 -11.33 24.47 4.41
N SER A 36 -12.15 24.12 5.41
CA SER A 36 -13.30 24.93 5.81
C SER A 36 -12.86 26.24 6.48
N VAL A 37 -11.86 26.19 7.38
CA VAL A 37 -11.34 27.37 8.06
C VAL A 37 -10.64 28.30 7.07
N CYS A 38 -9.78 27.77 6.20
CA CYS A 38 -9.12 28.55 5.17
C CYS A 38 -10.13 29.19 4.20
N GLY A 39 -11.12 28.41 3.72
CA GLY A 39 -12.18 28.92 2.88
C GLY A 39 -12.99 30.03 3.54
N TYR A 40 -13.33 29.90 4.82
CA TYR A 40 -14.06 30.92 5.56
C TYR A 40 -13.24 32.21 5.72
N ILE A 41 -11.94 32.11 6.01
CA ILE A 41 -11.03 33.27 6.07
C ILE A 41 -10.97 33.99 4.72
N ILE A 42 -10.88 33.25 3.61
CA ILE A 42 -10.89 33.83 2.26
C ILE A 42 -12.18 34.59 2.01
N VAL A 43 -13.34 34.01 2.34
CA VAL A 43 -14.64 34.67 2.16
C VAL A 43 -14.72 35.95 2.98
N LEU A 44 -14.28 35.94 4.25
CA LEU A 44 -14.25 37.14 5.08
C LEU A 44 -13.35 38.23 4.49
N LEU A 45 -12.17 37.86 4.00
CA LEU A 45 -11.22 38.79 3.41
C LEU A 45 -11.76 39.42 2.12
N VAL A 46 -12.33 38.62 1.22
CA VAL A 46 -12.97 39.13 -0.01
C VAL A 46 -14.15 40.03 0.30
N THR A 47 -14.98 39.63 1.26
CA THR A 47 -16.15 40.42 1.69
C THR A 47 -15.72 41.76 2.26
N ALA A 48 -14.65 41.78 3.06
CA ALA A 48 -14.08 43.02 3.59
C ALA A 48 -13.48 43.90 2.49
N MET A 49 -12.80 43.31 1.50
CA MET A 49 -12.20 44.03 0.38
C MET A 49 -13.25 44.62 -0.58
N ASN A 50 -14.40 43.98 -0.73
CA ASN A 50 -15.44 44.34 -1.70
C ASN A 50 -16.64 45.03 -1.05
N GLY A 51 -16.40 45.87 -0.03
CA GLY A 51 -17.42 46.74 0.56
C GLY A 51 -18.57 46.00 1.26
N GLY A 52 -18.32 44.80 1.79
CA GLY A 52 -19.32 43.98 2.48
C GLY A 52 -20.09 43.01 1.59
N VAL A 53 -19.86 43.01 0.28
CA VAL A 53 -20.50 42.08 -0.67
C VAL A 53 -19.51 41.03 -1.12
N TYR A 54 -19.81 39.75 -0.89
CA TYR A 54 -18.93 38.66 -1.32
C TYR A 54 -18.93 38.47 -2.84
N ASN A 55 -17.76 38.40 -3.47
CA ASN A 55 -17.60 38.08 -4.89
C ASN A 55 -16.86 36.73 -5.07
N PRO A 56 -17.53 35.68 -5.61
CA PRO A 56 -16.94 34.35 -5.74
C PRO A 56 -15.79 34.26 -6.75
N PHE A 57 -15.68 35.16 -7.72
CA PHE A 57 -14.55 35.23 -8.66
C PHE A 57 -13.26 35.60 -7.90
N TYR A 58 -13.30 36.67 -7.09
CA TYR A 58 -12.16 37.06 -6.27
C TYR A 58 -11.82 36.01 -5.19
N GLY A 59 -12.84 35.36 -4.63
CA GLY A 59 -12.64 34.23 -3.72
C GLY A 59 -11.88 33.08 -4.38
N THR A 60 -12.26 32.70 -5.60
CA THR A 60 -11.59 31.65 -6.37
C THR A 60 -10.13 32.00 -6.63
N LEU A 61 -9.85 33.23 -7.10
CA LEU A 61 -8.49 33.69 -7.35
C LEU A 61 -7.60 33.69 -6.08
N LEU A 62 -8.12 34.17 -4.96
CA LEU A 62 -7.40 34.18 -3.67
C LEU A 62 -7.22 32.79 -3.06
N MET A 63 -8.05 31.81 -3.42
CA MET A 63 -7.95 30.42 -2.99
C MET A 63 -6.79 29.67 -3.67
N SER A 64 -6.37 30.09 -4.87
CA SER A 64 -5.31 29.46 -5.68
C SER A 64 -4.01 29.13 -4.91
N PRO A 65 -3.35 30.07 -4.20
CA PRO A 65 -2.12 29.79 -3.47
C PRO A 65 -2.33 28.74 -2.35
N PHE A 66 -3.48 28.75 -1.68
CA PHE A 66 -3.80 27.77 -0.65
C PHE A 66 -4.03 26.38 -1.25
N MET A 67 -4.75 26.31 -2.37
CA MET A 67 -4.95 25.05 -3.11
C MET A 67 -3.62 24.44 -3.54
N LEU A 68 -2.66 25.26 -3.98
CA LEU A 68 -1.30 24.79 -4.31
C LEU A 68 -0.62 24.15 -3.10
N VAL A 69 -0.65 24.82 -1.94
CA VAL A 69 0.00 24.35 -0.71
C VAL A 69 -0.66 23.06 -0.20
N PHE A 70 -1.99 23.01 -0.16
CA PHE A 70 -2.70 21.81 0.30
C PHE A 70 -2.51 20.62 -0.65
N SER A 71 -2.40 20.88 -1.96
CA SER A 71 -2.12 19.84 -2.95
C SER A 71 -0.72 19.21 -2.81
N LEU A 72 0.19 19.81 -2.03
CA LEU A 72 1.46 19.16 -1.66
C LEU A 72 1.26 17.90 -0.80
N ALA A 73 0.10 17.74 -0.17
CA ALA A 73 -0.24 16.53 0.59
C ALA A 73 -0.69 15.34 -0.25
N GLU A 74 -0.60 15.42 -1.58
CA GLU A 74 -0.78 14.27 -2.46
C GLU A 74 0.19 13.13 -2.09
N PRO A 75 -0.31 11.91 -1.77
CA PRO A 75 0.51 10.81 -1.26
C PRO A 75 1.67 10.41 -2.19
N THR A 76 1.51 10.52 -3.50
CA THR A 76 2.55 10.16 -4.48
C THR A 76 3.75 11.09 -4.45
N LEU A 77 3.63 12.31 -3.92
CA LEU A 77 4.73 13.27 -3.76
C LEU A 77 5.65 12.93 -2.60
N LYS A 78 5.27 11.97 -1.73
CA LYS A 78 5.98 11.59 -0.50
C LYS A 78 6.27 12.79 0.41
N CYS A 79 5.47 13.84 0.32
CA CYS A 79 5.54 14.99 1.19
C CYS A 79 5.06 14.60 2.59
N LYS A 80 5.71 15.12 3.62
CA LYS A 80 5.31 14.93 5.02
C LYS A 80 3.86 15.38 5.28
N PHE A 81 3.35 16.38 4.55
CA PHE A 81 1.95 16.83 4.68
C PHE A 81 0.90 15.78 4.28
N SER A 82 1.26 14.81 3.43
CA SER A 82 0.38 13.69 3.07
C SER A 82 0.06 12.77 4.26
N GLN A 83 0.86 12.86 5.33
CA GLN A 83 0.57 12.21 6.59
C GLN A 83 -0.49 13.03 7.35
N LEU A 84 -0.35 14.35 7.40
CA LEU A 84 -1.21 15.21 8.21
C LEU A 84 -2.68 15.25 7.76
N HIS A 85 -2.92 15.38 6.45
CA HIS A 85 -4.26 15.64 5.92
C HIS A 85 -4.46 15.08 4.50
N SER A 86 -5.72 14.94 4.10
CA SER A 86 -6.11 14.57 2.74
C SER A 86 -6.31 15.83 1.89
N TYR A 87 -5.43 16.06 0.90
CA TYR A 87 -5.55 17.23 0.01
C TYR A 87 -6.91 17.26 -0.72
N ILE A 88 -7.48 16.11 -1.06
CA ILE A 88 -8.80 16.04 -1.72
C ILE A 88 -9.86 16.61 -0.79
N ALA A 89 -9.91 16.15 0.46
CA ALA A 89 -10.90 16.62 1.42
C ALA A 89 -10.74 18.12 1.68
N THR A 90 -9.49 18.58 1.82
CA THR A 90 -9.16 20.00 2.04
C THR A 90 -9.56 20.88 0.87
N ASN A 91 -9.18 20.51 -0.35
CA ASN A 91 -9.51 21.30 -1.54
C ASN A 91 -11.01 21.30 -1.80
N VAL A 92 -11.69 20.17 -1.63
CA VAL A 92 -13.15 20.08 -1.82
C VAL A 92 -13.88 20.95 -0.80
N THR A 93 -13.56 20.86 0.50
CA THR A 93 -14.27 21.68 1.49
C THR A 93 -13.97 23.16 1.35
N MET A 94 -12.74 23.51 0.99
CA MET A 94 -12.37 24.90 0.69
C MET A 94 -13.18 25.43 -0.50
N VAL A 95 -13.27 24.67 -1.59
CA VAL A 95 -14.08 25.04 -2.77
C VAL A 95 -15.56 25.17 -2.40
N CYS A 96 -16.11 24.25 -1.60
CA CYS A 96 -17.50 24.35 -1.18
C CYS A 96 -17.79 25.62 -0.37
N VAL A 97 -16.87 26.02 0.52
CA VAL A 97 -17.04 27.23 1.36
C VAL A 97 -16.79 28.51 0.56
N VAL A 98 -15.81 28.51 -0.34
CA VAL A 98 -15.48 29.71 -1.12
C VAL A 98 -16.49 29.91 -2.27
N VAL A 99 -16.73 28.89 -3.08
CA VAL A 99 -17.44 29.07 -4.35
C VAL A 99 -18.95 28.86 -4.21
N PHE A 100 -19.36 27.86 -3.42
CA PHE A 100 -20.74 27.37 -3.41
C PHE A 100 -21.50 27.68 -2.11
N SER A 101 -20.97 28.52 -1.22
CA SER A 101 -21.66 28.87 0.03
C SER A 101 -22.78 29.90 -0.14
N GLY A 102 -22.78 30.62 -1.26
CA GLY A 102 -23.68 31.75 -1.50
C GLY A 102 -23.65 32.78 -0.35
N PRO A 103 -24.79 33.39 0.00
CA PRO A 103 -24.87 34.37 1.09
C PRO A 103 -24.79 33.73 2.50
N PHE A 104 -24.84 32.40 2.61
CA PHE A 104 -24.94 31.70 3.89
C PHE A 104 -23.60 31.06 4.33
N THR A 105 -22.49 31.78 4.14
CA THR A 105 -21.13 31.26 4.38
C THR A 105 -20.93 30.68 5.78
N ARG A 106 -21.46 31.33 6.82
CA ARG A 106 -21.36 30.83 8.20
C ARG A 106 -22.06 29.48 8.38
N LYS A 107 -23.25 29.30 7.78
CA LYS A 107 -23.98 28.03 7.85
C LYS A 107 -23.25 26.94 7.06
N ALA A 108 -22.74 27.28 5.88
CA ALA A 108 -21.94 26.36 5.06
C ALA A 108 -20.69 25.86 5.82
N PHE A 109 -19.92 26.78 6.41
CA PHE A 109 -18.75 26.48 7.23
C PHE A 109 -19.08 25.57 8.43
N LEU A 110 -20.10 25.92 9.22
CA LEU A 110 -20.46 25.10 10.38
C LEU A 110 -20.94 23.72 9.95
N SER A 111 -21.67 23.63 8.84
CA SER A 111 -22.17 22.37 8.33
C SER A 111 -21.06 21.47 7.76
N THR A 112 -20.07 22.02 7.05
CA THR A 112 -18.91 21.23 6.58
C THR A 112 -18.09 20.71 7.76
N VAL A 113 -17.83 21.55 8.76
CA VAL A 113 -17.09 21.16 9.97
C VAL A 113 -17.83 20.06 10.72
N PHE A 114 -19.13 20.24 10.94
CA PHE A 114 -19.95 19.24 11.63
C PHE A 114 -20.00 17.91 10.88
N ALA A 115 -20.19 17.94 9.55
CA ALA A 115 -20.17 16.75 8.71
C ALA A 115 -18.81 16.02 8.75
N GLY A 116 -17.70 16.78 8.73
CA GLY A 116 -16.35 16.24 8.89
C GLY A 116 -16.14 15.56 10.25
N LEU A 117 -16.58 16.19 11.34
CA LEU A 117 -16.47 15.63 12.68
C LEU A 117 -17.32 14.36 12.85
N LEU A 118 -18.57 14.36 12.37
CA LEU A 118 -19.43 13.17 12.40
C LEU A 118 -18.80 12.00 11.64
N SER A 119 -18.20 12.28 10.48
CA SER A 119 -17.53 11.26 9.67
C SER A 119 -16.29 10.65 10.34
N PHE A 120 -15.75 11.31 11.36
CA PHE A 120 -14.73 10.75 12.22
C PHE A 120 -15.35 9.95 13.36
N VAL A 121 -16.23 10.59 14.15
CA VAL A 121 -16.72 10.01 15.40
C VAL A 121 -17.47 8.71 15.15
N VAL A 122 -18.45 8.70 14.23
CA VAL A 122 -19.34 7.54 14.05
C VAL A 122 -18.58 6.30 13.59
N PRO A 123 -17.75 6.35 12.55
CA PRO A 123 -17.07 5.16 12.09
C PRO A 123 -15.97 4.76 13.09
N VAL A 124 -15.38 5.73 13.83
CA VAL A 124 -14.27 5.46 14.75
C VAL A 124 -14.76 4.71 15.96
N THR A 125 -15.86 5.18 16.55
CA THR A 125 -16.49 4.49 17.67
C THR A 125 -16.94 3.10 17.24
N LEU A 126 -17.61 2.96 16.09
CA LEU A 126 -18.10 1.66 15.62
C LEU A 126 -16.96 0.67 15.36
N THR A 127 -15.94 1.07 14.61
CA THR A 127 -14.83 0.17 14.28
C THR A 127 -13.99 -0.14 15.50
N TRP A 128 -13.82 0.83 16.41
CA TRP A 128 -13.17 0.60 17.69
C TRP A 128 -13.94 -0.40 18.54
N THR A 129 -15.25 -0.25 18.67
CA THR A 129 -16.12 -1.21 19.37
C THR A 129 -16.01 -2.60 18.75
N LEU A 130 -16.10 -2.72 17.43
CA LEU A 130 -15.94 -4.01 16.73
C LEU A 130 -14.55 -4.62 16.94
N ASN A 131 -13.49 -3.79 16.97
CA ASN A 131 -12.12 -4.24 17.22
C ASN A 131 -11.94 -4.76 18.65
N VAL A 132 -12.48 -4.04 19.65
CA VAL A 132 -12.44 -4.42 21.06
C VAL A 132 -13.21 -5.72 21.29
N LEU A 133 -14.35 -5.90 20.61
CA LEU A 133 -15.15 -7.13 20.66
C LEU A 133 -14.53 -8.30 19.86
N GLY A 134 -13.41 -8.08 19.15
CA GLY A 134 -12.77 -9.11 18.34
C GLY A 134 -13.58 -9.55 17.12
N LEU A 135 -14.58 -8.75 16.70
CA LEU A 135 -15.47 -9.04 15.57
C LEU A 135 -14.89 -8.61 14.22
N LEU A 136 -13.78 -7.87 14.21
CA LEU A 136 -13.10 -7.49 12.97
C LEU A 136 -12.23 -8.64 12.43
N PRO A 137 -12.28 -8.90 11.11
CA PRO A 137 -11.39 -9.87 10.49
C PRO A 137 -9.93 -9.43 10.65
N ARG A 138 -9.12 -10.24 11.33
CA ARG A 138 -7.68 -10.00 11.45
C ARG A 138 -7.04 -10.32 10.09
N THR A 139 -6.72 -9.27 9.33
CA THR A 139 -6.38 -9.34 7.90
C THR A 139 -5.08 -10.07 7.57
N ALA A 140 -4.24 -10.41 8.55
CA ALA A 140 -3.13 -11.33 8.34
C ALA A 140 -2.69 -11.96 9.67
N PRO A 141 -2.27 -13.24 9.66
CA PRO A 141 -1.50 -13.81 10.76
C PRO A 141 -0.20 -13.01 10.95
N GLU A 142 0.36 -13.04 12.15
CA GLU A 142 1.57 -12.27 12.45
C GLU A 142 2.68 -12.59 11.43
N PRO A 143 3.40 -11.58 10.90
CA PRO A 143 4.37 -11.82 9.83
C PRO A 143 5.44 -12.85 10.19
N LEU A 144 5.94 -12.83 11.44
CA LEU A 144 7.01 -13.72 11.89
C LEU A 144 6.61 -15.20 11.81
N PRO A 145 5.52 -15.67 12.46
CA PRO A 145 5.08 -17.05 12.35
C PRO A 145 4.79 -17.49 10.91
N VAL A 146 4.21 -16.61 10.08
CA VAL A 146 3.94 -16.92 8.66
C VAL A 146 5.24 -17.15 7.88
N PHE A 147 6.26 -16.33 8.16
CA PHE A 147 7.59 -16.52 7.58
C PHE A 147 8.26 -17.79 8.07
N GLU A 148 8.22 -18.06 9.37
CA GLU A 148 8.79 -19.27 10.00
C GLU A 148 8.17 -20.53 9.38
N TYR A 149 6.85 -20.57 9.27
CA TYR A 149 6.12 -21.65 8.61
C TYR A 149 6.47 -21.79 7.13
N SER A 150 6.50 -20.67 6.38
CA SER A 150 6.88 -20.67 4.95
C SER A 150 8.32 -21.14 4.75
N LEU A 151 9.22 -20.74 5.65
CA LEU A 151 10.62 -21.08 5.65
C LEU A 151 10.81 -22.58 5.93
N GLY A 152 10.10 -23.12 6.92
CA GLY A 152 10.09 -24.56 7.23
C GLY A 152 9.59 -25.41 6.07
N ASN A 153 8.47 -25.02 5.43
CA ASN A 153 7.93 -25.73 4.26
C ASN A 153 8.90 -25.71 3.07
N ASN A 154 9.49 -24.55 2.79
CA ASN A 154 10.44 -24.40 1.69
C ASN A 154 11.73 -25.20 1.97
N PHE A 155 12.25 -25.18 3.20
CA PHE A 155 13.42 -25.95 3.60
C PHE A 155 13.18 -27.46 3.50
N LYS A 156 12.10 -27.96 4.12
CA LYS A 156 11.73 -29.38 4.08
C LYS A 156 11.66 -29.88 2.64
N SER A 157 10.94 -29.17 1.78
CA SER A 157 10.72 -29.61 0.39
C SER A 157 12.01 -29.55 -0.44
N ASN A 158 12.81 -28.48 -0.31
CA ASN A 158 14.11 -28.40 -1.01
C ASN A 158 15.07 -29.51 -0.58
N ALA A 159 15.07 -29.86 0.71
CA ALA A 159 15.99 -30.84 1.25
C ALA A 159 15.51 -32.29 1.02
N CYS A 160 14.20 -32.54 0.99
CA CYS A 160 13.62 -33.83 0.60
C CYS A 160 13.84 -34.12 -0.89
N TYR A 161 13.54 -33.17 -1.78
CA TYR A 161 13.63 -33.35 -3.24
C TYR A 161 15.02 -33.04 -3.81
N ILE A 162 16.05 -33.02 -2.97
CA ILE A 162 17.39 -32.62 -3.39
C ILE A 162 18.04 -33.61 -4.35
N LEU A 163 17.67 -34.90 -4.24
CA LEU A 163 18.15 -35.97 -5.10
C LEU A 163 17.37 -36.05 -6.42
N ASP A 164 16.14 -35.56 -6.43
CA ASP A 164 15.18 -35.69 -7.53
C ASP A 164 15.36 -34.62 -8.63
N GLY A 165 16.31 -33.70 -8.44
CA GLY A 165 16.64 -32.67 -9.41
C GLY A 165 15.49 -31.69 -9.68
N ASP A 166 15.01 -31.66 -10.91
CA ASP A 166 13.95 -30.74 -11.37
C ASP A 166 12.57 -31.39 -11.51
N LEU A 167 12.39 -32.65 -11.07
CA LEU A 167 11.09 -33.35 -11.09
C LEU A 167 9.98 -32.58 -10.35
N HIS A 168 10.33 -31.91 -9.24
CA HIS A 168 9.40 -31.15 -8.39
C HIS A 168 9.49 -29.63 -8.55
N LYS A 169 9.95 -29.15 -9.72
CA LYS A 169 10.24 -27.72 -9.95
C LYS A 169 9.06 -26.80 -9.67
N GLN A 170 7.86 -27.14 -10.13
CA GLN A 170 6.67 -26.29 -9.98
C GLN A 170 6.30 -26.08 -8.51
N GLU A 171 6.25 -27.17 -7.73
CA GLU A 171 5.96 -27.14 -6.29
C GLU A 171 7.00 -26.30 -5.52
N LEU A 172 8.29 -26.51 -5.82
CA LEU A 172 9.38 -25.75 -5.20
C LEU A 172 9.31 -24.25 -5.54
N ASP A 173 8.91 -23.89 -6.76
CA ASP A 173 8.75 -22.50 -7.20
C ASP A 173 7.52 -21.83 -6.56
N GLU A 174 6.45 -22.58 -6.30
CA GLU A 174 5.29 -22.11 -5.52
C GLU A 174 5.67 -21.82 -4.06
N LEU A 175 6.35 -22.76 -3.39
CA LEU A 175 6.84 -22.56 -2.04
C LEU A 175 7.84 -21.39 -1.96
N ARG A 176 8.67 -21.21 -2.99
CA ARG A 176 9.59 -20.08 -3.08
C ARG A 176 8.84 -18.75 -3.19
N ARG A 177 7.77 -18.68 -3.99
CA ARG A 177 6.93 -17.47 -4.10
C ARG A 177 6.26 -17.15 -2.77
N ALA A 178 5.78 -18.15 -2.04
CA ALA A 178 5.24 -17.98 -0.69
C ALA A 178 6.29 -17.41 0.28
N LEU A 179 7.50 -18.00 0.30
CA LEU A 179 8.62 -17.52 1.13
C LEU A 179 9.05 -16.09 0.79
N VAL A 180 9.10 -15.72 -0.50
CA VAL A 180 9.43 -14.34 -0.92
C VAL A 180 8.40 -13.35 -0.39
N THR A 181 7.12 -13.73 -0.43
CA THR A 181 6.01 -12.89 0.03
C THR A 181 6.05 -12.70 1.55
N SER A 182 6.22 -13.79 2.31
CA SER A 182 6.31 -13.73 3.78
C SER A 182 7.58 -13.02 4.25
N ARG A 183 8.73 -13.22 3.58
CA ARG A 183 9.96 -12.47 3.85
C ARG A 183 9.77 -10.96 3.71
N LYS A 184 9.10 -10.51 2.64
CA LYS A 184 8.82 -9.07 2.44
C LYS A 184 7.98 -8.51 3.58
N ALA A 185 6.96 -9.24 4.02
CA ALA A 185 6.11 -8.85 5.14
C ALA A 185 6.89 -8.76 6.46
N VAL A 186 7.74 -9.76 6.76
CA VAL A 186 8.57 -9.75 7.98
C VAL A 186 9.59 -8.63 7.97
N LEU A 187 10.34 -8.45 6.88
CA LEU A 187 11.36 -7.40 6.79
C LEU A 187 10.76 -5.98 6.89
N ALA A 188 9.49 -5.81 6.53
CA ALA A 188 8.77 -4.55 6.76
C ALA A 188 8.35 -4.36 8.22
N SER A 189 8.17 -5.46 8.97
CA SER A 189 7.75 -5.44 10.39
C SER A 189 8.92 -5.40 11.38
N VAL A 190 10.09 -5.93 11.01
CA VAL A 190 11.27 -6.01 11.87
C VAL A 190 12.13 -4.75 11.67
N THR A 191 12.40 -4.04 12.77
CA THR A 191 13.26 -2.85 12.79
C THR A 191 14.72 -3.17 13.07
N ASP A 192 14.98 -4.27 13.78
CA ASP A 192 16.32 -4.70 14.18
C ASP A 192 17.17 -5.14 12.97
N ALA A 193 18.36 -4.54 12.84
CA ALA A 193 19.27 -4.82 11.74
C ALA A 193 19.84 -6.24 11.80
N GLU A 194 20.13 -6.76 12.99
CA GLU A 194 20.72 -8.10 13.16
C GLU A 194 19.73 -9.19 12.77
N LEU A 195 18.49 -9.09 13.27
CA LEU A 195 17.43 -10.02 12.91
C LEU A 195 17.10 -9.97 11.41
N ARG A 196 17.10 -8.77 10.79
CA ARG A 196 16.91 -8.63 9.34
C ARG A 196 18.03 -9.32 8.56
N LEU A 197 19.27 -9.15 8.97
CA LEU A 197 20.42 -9.82 8.35
C LEU A 197 20.30 -11.34 8.46
N CYS A 198 19.93 -11.85 9.64
CA CYS A 198 19.70 -13.27 9.88
C CYS A 198 18.60 -13.84 8.96
N ILE A 199 17.47 -13.13 8.82
CA ILE A 199 16.39 -13.48 7.88
C ILE A 199 16.90 -13.54 6.43
N PHE A 200 17.73 -12.58 6.02
CA PHE A 200 18.34 -12.61 4.69
C PHE A 200 19.24 -13.84 4.50
N GLN A 201 20.08 -14.16 5.48
CA GLN A 201 20.97 -15.33 5.46
C GLN A 201 20.20 -16.66 5.40
N LEU A 202 19.11 -16.78 6.16
CA LEU A 202 18.22 -17.95 6.07
C LEU A 202 17.67 -18.11 4.65
N THR A 203 17.11 -17.05 4.08
CA THR A 203 16.53 -17.15 2.72
C THR A 203 17.56 -17.33 1.62
N SER A 204 18.76 -16.76 1.75
CA SER A 204 19.83 -16.95 0.77
C SER A 204 20.37 -18.38 0.78
N THR A 205 20.46 -19.00 1.97
CA THR A 205 20.90 -20.40 2.11
C THR A 205 19.94 -21.35 1.40
N LEU A 206 18.62 -21.14 1.52
CA LEU A 206 17.63 -21.92 0.79
C LEU A 206 17.68 -21.71 -0.73
N TYR A 207 17.95 -20.48 -1.19
CA TYR A 207 18.16 -20.23 -2.61
C TYR A 207 19.41 -20.92 -3.14
N GLY A 208 20.48 -20.96 -2.34
CA GLY A 208 21.68 -21.75 -2.64
C GLY A 208 21.35 -23.23 -2.77
N LEU A 209 20.63 -23.79 -1.79
CA LEU A 209 20.20 -25.20 -1.77
C LEU A 209 19.35 -25.57 -2.99
N ARG A 210 18.36 -24.73 -3.35
CA ARG A 210 17.55 -24.93 -4.56
C ARG A 210 18.39 -24.87 -5.83
N ARG A 211 19.35 -23.95 -5.90
CA ARG A 211 20.22 -23.82 -7.07
C ARG A 211 21.10 -25.06 -7.26
N THR A 212 21.49 -25.74 -6.18
CA THR A 212 22.24 -26.99 -6.28
C THR A 212 21.41 -28.19 -6.77
N SER A 213 20.10 -28.21 -6.50
CA SER A 213 19.22 -29.27 -7.00
C SER A 213 18.76 -29.07 -8.45
N GLY A 214 18.58 -27.84 -8.91
CA GLY A 214 17.93 -27.58 -10.22
C GLY A 214 18.77 -27.75 -11.48
N TRP A 215 19.78 -28.62 -11.48
CA TRP A 215 20.65 -28.83 -12.65
C TRP A 215 20.35 -30.21 -13.24
N GLU A 216 20.90 -31.24 -12.61
CA GLU A 216 20.76 -32.65 -12.98
C GLU A 216 20.67 -33.48 -11.68
N PRO A 217 19.92 -34.61 -11.66
CA PRO A 217 19.93 -35.52 -10.52
C PRO A 217 21.35 -36.00 -10.22
N PHE A 218 21.63 -36.29 -8.95
CA PHE A 218 22.94 -36.81 -8.58
C PHE A 218 23.13 -38.23 -9.11
N SER A 219 24.34 -38.55 -9.57
CA SER A 219 24.74 -39.88 -9.96
C SER A 219 24.59 -40.86 -8.79
N GLN A 220 24.30 -42.11 -9.13
CA GLN A 220 24.14 -43.16 -8.13
C GLN A 220 25.40 -43.34 -7.28
N ALA A 221 26.60 -43.17 -7.87
CA ALA A 221 27.86 -43.20 -7.14
C ALA A 221 27.95 -42.09 -6.08
N ALA A 222 27.53 -40.87 -6.40
CA ALA A 222 27.50 -39.77 -5.44
C ALA A 222 26.49 -39.98 -4.32
N VAL A 223 25.32 -40.53 -4.67
CA VAL A 223 24.30 -40.87 -3.66
C VAL A 223 24.81 -41.97 -2.74
N THR A 224 25.41 -43.04 -3.26
CA THR A 224 25.87 -44.18 -2.46
C THR A 224 27.08 -43.84 -1.58
N HIS A 225 28.09 -43.14 -2.11
CA HIS A 225 29.35 -42.94 -1.40
C HIS A 225 29.41 -41.65 -0.55
N LEU A 226 28.67 -40.60 -0.92
CA LEU A 226 28.70 -39.32 -0.20
C LEU A 226 27.41 -39.09 0.60
N TRP A 227 26.25 -39.19 -0.05
CA TRP A 227 24.97 -38.86 0.59
C TRP A 227 24.47 -39.93 1.56
N GLY A 228 24.53 -41.20 1.16
CA GLY A 228 24.02 -42.36 1.90
C GLY A 228 24.54 -42.43 3.34
N PRO A 229 25.85 -42.31 3.59
CA PRO A 229 26.41 -42.32 4.94
C PRO A 229 25.91 -41.18 5.85
N MET A 230 25.42 -40.07 5.27
CA MET A 230 24.88 -38.90 5.99
C MET A 230 23.36 -38.87 6.05
N GLN A 231 22.65 -39.72 5.30
CA GLN A 231 21.22 -39.59 5.04
C GLN A 231 20.38 -39.52 6.33
N MET A 232 20.67 -40.38 7.31
CA MET A 232 19.96 -40.41 8.58
C MET A 232 20.15 -39.13 9.41
N GLU A 233 21.38 -38.64 9.52
CA GLU A 233 21.68 -37.42 10.27
C GLU A 233 21.08 -36.17 9.62
N LEU A 234 21.21 -36.08 8.29
CA LEU A 234 20.59 -34.99 7.53
C LEU A 234 19.07 -35.03 7.68
N ARG A 235 18.44 -36.22 7.67
CA ARG A 235 16.99 -36.38 7.89
C ARG A 235 16.54 -35.97 9.28
N ASN A 236 17.31 -36.30 10.31
CA ASN A 236 17.03 -35.87 11.66
C ASN A 236 17.13 -34.34 11.78
N LEU A 237 18.20 -33.72 11.26
CA LEU A 237 18.34 -32.27 11.21
C LEU A 237 17.20 -31.60 10.44
N MET A 238 16.82 -32.15 9.29
CA MET A 238 15.68 -31.66 8.51
C MET A 238 14.39 -31.66 9.32
N THR A 239 14.14 -32.74 10.06
CA THR A 239 12.94 -32.94 10.87
C THR A 239 12.92 -31.96 12.04
N PHE A 240 14.01 -31.85 12.80
CA PHE A 240 14.14 -30.92 13.92
C PHE A 240 13.96 -29.47 13.49
N VAL A 241 14.70 -29.03 12.46
CA VAL A 241 14.58 -27.65 11.97
C VAL A 241 13.16 -27.34 11.50
N THR A 242 12.50 -28.29 10.83
CA THR A 242 11.12 -28.09 10.37
C THR A 242 10.15 -28.00 11.55
N ALA A 243 10.29 -28.87 12.55
CA ALA A 243 9.44 -28.88 13.74
C ALA A 243 9.55 -27.55 14.53
N VAL A 244 10.78 -27.05 14.73
CA VAL A 244 11.01 -25.74 15.38
C VAL A 244 10.38 -24.61 14.57
N LEU A 245 10.60 -24.57 13.25
CA LEU A 245 10.08 -23.51 12.39
C LEU A 245 8.55 -23.54 12.25
N ARG A 246 7.91 -24.68 12.49
CA ARG A 246 6.46 -24.82 12.48
C ARG A 246 5.82 -24.65 13.86
N HIS A 247 6.62 -24.43 14.90
CA HIS A 247 6.15 -24.41 16.30
C HIS A 247 5.46 -25.71 16.73
N GLU A 248 5.85 -26.85 16.14
CA GLU A 248 5.38 -28.15 16.56
C GLU A 248 6.09 -28.61 17.85
N VAL A 249 7.29 -28.08 18.10
CA VAL A 249 8.16 -28.39 19.26
C VAL A 249 8.87 -27.10 19.70
N GLU A 250 9.06 -26.90 21.01
CA GLU A 250 9.84 -25.77 21.53
C GLU A 250 11.35 -25.99 21.31
N LEU A 251 12.13 -24.91 21.16
CA LEU A 251 13.56 -25.05 20.91
C LEU A 251 14.30 -25.77 22.06
N ASP A 252 13.81 -25.58 23.29
CA ASP A 252 14.39 -26.15 24.51
C ASP A 252 14.16 -27.66 24.62
N ASP A 253 13.14 -28.19 23.92
CA ASP A 253 12.82 -29.62 23.89
C ASP A 253 13.68 -30.41 22.89
N ILE A 254 14.43 -29.73 22.03
CA ILE A 254 15.28 -30.38 21.03
C ILE A 254 16.70 -30.50 21.58
N PRO A 255 17.28 -31.72 21.61
CA PRO A 255 18.67 -31.90 22.01
C PRO A 255 19.58 -31.03 21.14
N ASP A 256 20.30 -30.10 21.79
CA ASP A 256 21.16 -29.04 21.25
C ASP A 256 21.34 -29.09 19.72
N LEU A 257 20.41 -28.44 19.01
CA LEU A 257 20.36 -28.38 17.54
C LEU A 257 21.70 -27.91 16.95
N LYS A 258 22.38 -27.02 17.67
CA LYS A 258 23.65 -26.40 17.25
C LYS A 258 24.82 -27.38 17.36
N SER A 259 24.92 -28.17 18.43
CA SER A 259 25.97 -29.20 18.51
C SER A 259 25.71 -30.33 17.53
N THR A 260 24.47 -30.77 17.36
CA THR A 260 24.09 -31.78 16.37
C THR A 260 24.48 -31.35 14.96
N ALA A 261 24.18 -30.10 14.58
CA ALA A 261 24.57 -29.54 13.29
C ALA A 261 26.09 -29.43 13.11
N ARG A 262 26.84 -29.06 14.16
CA ARG A 262 28.31 -29.01 14.13
C ARG A 262 28.93 -30.39 13.96
N ASN A 263 28.39 -31.40 14.63
CA ASN A 263 28.84 -32.78 14.49
C ASN A 263 28.63 -33.29 13.07
N ALA A 264 27.46 -33.01 12.48
CA ALA A 264 27.18 -33.33 11.07
C ALA A 264 28.17 -32.63 10.12
N LEU A 265 28.52 -31.35 10.35
CA LEU A 265 29.52 -30.65 9.54
C LEU A 265 30.90 -31.32 9.57
N LEU A 266 31.34 -31.78 10.75
CA LEU A 266 32.61 -32.48 10.90
C LEU A 266 32.59 -33.85 10.21
N ARG A 267 31.46 -34.57 10.33
CA ARG A 267 31.27 -35.88 9.69
C ARG A 267 31.25 -35.77 8.16
N ILE A 268 30.59 -34.76 7.60
CA ILE A 268 30.58 -34.49 6.15
C ILE A 268 32.01 -34.30 5.64
N LYS A 269 32.83 -33.49 6.32
CA LYS A 269 34.23 -33.27 5.94
C LYS A 269 35.03 -34.57 5.97
N ARG A 270 34.82 -35.41 6.98
CA ARG A 270 35.48 -36.72 7.10
C ARG A 270 35.11 -37.63 5.94
N ILE A 271 33.83 -37.72 5.60
CA ILE A 271 33.33 -38.53 4.47
C ILE A 271 33.93 -38.05 3.15
N SER A 272 33.99 -36.73 2.91
CA SER A 272 34.64 -36.18 1.71
C SER A 272 36.11 -36.60 1.61
N ILE A 273 36.85 -36.62 2.73
CA ILE A 273 38.26 -37.06 2.78
C ILE A 273 38.37 -38.57 2.55
N GLU A 274 37.53 -39.36 3.21
CA GLU A 274 37.50 -40.84 3.08
C GLU A 274 37.17 -41.26 1.66
N TYR A 275 36.19 -40.60 1.03
CA TYR A 275 35.86 -40.82 -0.37
C TYR A 275 37.03 -40.47 -1.30
N THR A 276 37.69 -39.33 -1.09
CA THR A 276 38.85 -38.93 -1.90
C THR A 276 39.99 -39.95 -1.79
N ARG A 277 40.22 -40.51 -0.58
CA ARG A 277 41.18 -41.61 -0.38
C ARG A 277 40.75 -42.90 -1.08
N ALA A 278 39.47 -43.27 -0.98
CA ALA A 278 38.95 -44.45 -1.65
C ALA A 278 39.08 -44.37 -3.19
N VAL A 279 38.91 -43.17 -3.77
CA VAL A 279 39.15 -42.94 -5.20
C VAL A 279 40.62 -43.10 -5.54
N ALA A 280 41.52 -42.54 -4.73
CA ALA A 280 42.98 -42.67 -4.93
C ALA A 280 43.43 -44.14 -4.86
N ASP A 281 42.82 -44.92 -3.96
CA ASP A 281 43.04 -46.37 -3.81
C ASP A 281 42.36 -47.22 -4.89
N GLN A 282 41.68 -46.62 -5.88
CA GLN A 282 40.88 -47.31 -6.91
C GLN A 282 39.74 -48.19 -6.37
N LYS A 283 39.28 -47.93 -5.14
CA LYS A 283 38.19 -48.67 -4.48
C LYS A 283 36.80 -48.10 -4.74
N SER A 284 36.70 -46.90 -5.33
CA SER A 284 35.44 -46.23 -5.63
C SER A 284 35.42 -45.60 -7.03
N VAL A 285 34.21 -45.36 -7.55
CA VAL A 285 33.99 -44.75 -8.87
C VAL A 285 34.28 -43.26 -8.81
N VAL A 286 34.98 -42.73 -9.82
CA VAL A 286 35.30 -41.30 -9.93
C VAL A 286 34.05 -40.48 -10.25
N ILE A 287 33.59 -39.69 -9.28
CA ILE A 287 32.56 -38.65 -9.47
C ILE A 287 33.23 -37.39 -10.04
N SER A 288 32.53 -36.69 -10.95
CA SER A 288 33.04 -35.43 -11.51
C SER A 288 33.24 -34.36 -10.41
N THR A 289 34.30 -33.55 -10.52
CA THR A 289 34.60 -32.49 -9.53
C THR A 289 33.43 -31.51 -9.34
N ARG A 290 32.72 -31.21 -10.43
CA ARG A 290 31.53 -30.35 -10.42
C ARG A 290 30.40 -30.96 -9.58
N GLU A 291 30.16 -32.25 -9.73
CA GLU A 291 29.11 -32.96 -9.00
C GLU A 291 29.49 -33.16 -7.54
N MET A 292 30.74 -33.53 -7.27
CA MET A 292 31.27 -33.62 -5.90
C MET A 292 31.07 -32.30 -5.14
N ALA A 293 31.41 -31.17 -5.75
CA ALA A 293 31.20 -29.85 -5.16
C ALA A 293 29.71 -29.53 -4.93
N ARG A 294 28.81 -29.97 -5.82
CA ARG A 294 27.36 -29.78 -5.66
C ARG A 294 26.82 -30.59 -4.50
N VAL A 295 27.19 -31.88 -4.40
CA VAL A 295 26.75 -32.78 -3.34
C VAL A 295 27.31 -32.34 -1.98
N GLU A 296 28.58 -31.96 -1.94
CA GLU A 296 29.19 -31.42 -0.72
C GLU A 296 28.50 -30.12 -0.28
N PHE A 297 28.24 -29.18 -1.19
CA PHE A 297 27.49 -27.97 -0.87
C PHE A 297 26.09 -28.28 -0.33
N ALA A 298 25.37 -29.19 -0.99
CA ALA A 298 24.03 -29.64 -0.58
C ALA A 298 24.05 -30.23 0.84
N MET A 299 24.98 -31.14 1.13
CA MET A 299 25.14 -31.74 2.46
C MET A 299 25.52 -30.69 3.51
N LEU A 300 26.40 -29.73 3.19
CA LEU A 300 26.83 -28.68 4.13
C LEU A 300 25.76 -27.60 4.37
N ALA A 301 24.87 -27.35 3.40
CA ALA A 301 23.85 -26.32 3.50
C ALA A 301 22.78 -26.65 4.56
N ILE A 302 22.41 -27.92 4.71
CA ILE A 302 21.44 -28.39 5.72
C ILE A 302 21.87 -28.07 7.17
N PRO A 303 23.04 -28.51 7.66
CA PRO A 303 23.48 -28.20 9.01
C PRO A 303 23.83 -26.71 9.20
N ARG A 304 24.35 -26.02 8.16
CA ARG A 304 24.54 -24.56 8.23
C ARG A 304 23.21 -23.84 8.43
N PHE A 305 22.16 -24.27 7.73
CA PHE A 305 20.83 -23.73 7.88
C PHE A 305 20.29 -23.98 9.30
N ALA A 306 20.50 -25.18 9.86
CA ALA A 306 20.13 -25.49 11.25
C ALA A 306 20.79 -24.54 12.26
N ILE A 307 22.08 -24.24 12.10
CA ILE A 307 22.80 -23.28 12.96
C ILE A 307 22.21 -21.87 12.83
N LEU A 308 21.86 -21.44 11.61
CA LEU A 308 21.22 -20.15 11.38
C LEU A 308 19.83 -20.08 12.03
N VAL A 309 19.06 -21.17 11.98
CA VAL A 309 17.75 -21.26 12.64
C VAL A 309 17.89 -21.13 14.16
N ASN A 310 18.86 -21.82 14.77
CA ASN A 310 19.15 -21.67 16.18
C ASN A 310 19.49 -20.20 16.54
N HIS A 311 20.37 -19.57 15.76
CA HIS A 311 20.74 -18.17 15.96
C HIS A 311 19.54 -17.22 15.79
N TYR A 312 18.68 -17.48 14.82
CA TYR A 312 17.44 -16.73 14.61
C TYR A 312 16.53 -16.77 15.84
N PHE A 313 16.33 -17.95 16.45
CA PHE A 313 15.52 -18.08 17.66
C PHE A 313 16.20 -17.47 18.90
N GLU A 314 17.53 -17.53 19.02
CA GLU A 314 18.28 -16.79 20.06
C GLU A 314 18.03 -15.27 19.93
N LEU A 315 18.12 -14.71 18.71
CA LEU A 315 17.83 -13.30 18.45
C LEU A 315 16.35 -12.95 18.72
N LYS A 316 15.44 -13.85 18.36
CA LYS A 316 14.00 -13.70 18.63
C LYS A 316 13.70 -13.71 20.13
N ALA A 317 14.35 -14.57 20.91
CA ALA A 317 14.16 -14.72 22.36
C ALA A 317 14.77 -13.56 23.16
N LYS A 318 15.91 -13.00 22.72
CA LYS A 318 16.47 -11.76 23.28
C LYS A 318 15.52 -10.57 23.16
N ARG A 319 14.57 -10.64 22.24
CA ARG A 319 13.46 -9.70 22.16
C ARG A 319 12.48 -10.06 23.26
N SER A 320 12.26 -9.17 24.22
CA SER A 320 11.15 -9.31 25.17
C SER A 320 9.87 -9.67 24.40
N PRO A 321 9.01 -10.58 24.92
CA PRO A 321 7.75 -10.91 24.25
C PRO A 321 7.08 -9.59 23.88
N PRO A 322 6.51 -9.45 22.67
CA PRO A 322 5.82 -8.23 22.33
C PRO A 322 4.82 -8.02 23.46
N LYS A 323 5.03 -6.99 24.30
CA LYS A 323 4.10 -6.64 25.37
C LYS A 323 2.71 -6.79 24.75
N PRO A 324 1.76 -7.52 25.37
CA PRO A 324 0.40 -7.63 24.86
C PRO A 324 -0.16 -6.22 24.92
N SER A 325 0.17 -5.44 23.90
CA SER A 325 0.20 -4.01 24.08
C SER A 325 -1.25 -3.61 23.93
N LEU A 326 -1.80 -2.91 24.91
CA LEU A 326 -2.93 -2.04 24.66
C LEU A 326 -2.68 -1.14 23.41
N MET A 327 -1.42 -0.92 23.03
CA MET A 327 -1.03 -0.29 21.75
C MET A 327 -1.36 -1.09 20.48
N ARG A 328 -1.61 -2.41 20.53
CA ARG A 328 -2.22 -3.17 19.42
C ARG A 328 -3.70 -2.84 19.28
N TYR A 329 -4.35 -2.43 20.37
CA TYR A 329 -5.78 -2.11 20.38
C TYR A 329 -6.08 -0.65 20.03
N VAL A 330 -5.13 0.27 20.26
CA VAL A 330 -5.29 1.69 19.89
C VAL A 330 -4.12 2.15 19.01
N PRO A 331 -4.26 2.12 17.67
CA PRO A 331 -3.31 2.72 16.76
C PRO A 331 -3.34 4.25 16.91
N ILE A 332 -2.53 4.81 17.82
CA ILE A 332 -2.34 6.26 17.89
C ILE A 332 -1.59 6.72 16.63
N TYR A 333 -2.14 7.72 15.95
CA TYR A 333 -1.60 8.23 14.71
C TYR A 333 -0.14 8.70 14.86
N THR A 334 0.75 8.34 13.92
CA THR A 334 2.21 8.49 14.07
C THR A 334 2.69 9.91 14.44
N PRO A 335 2.22 11.00 13.81
CA PRO A 335 2.62 12.35 14.22
C PRO A 335 2.04 12.76 15.57
N LEU A 336 0.90 12.20 16.01
CA LEU A 336 0.39 12.41 17.37
C LEU A 336 1.23 11.65 18.41
N ARG A 337 1.74 10.46 18.05
CA ARG A 337 2.56 9.63 18.92
C ARG A 337 3.95 10.22 19.16
N HIS A 338 4.56 10.80 18.13
CA HIS A 338 5.92 11.35 18.20
C HIS A 338 5.99 12.73 17.50
N PRO A 339 5.39 13.78 18.07
CA PRO A 339 5.29 15.09 17.41
C PRO A 339 6.66 15.72 17.17
N ILE A 340 7.59 15.59 18.12
CA ILE A 340 8.96 16.11 17.98
C ILE A 340 9.71 15.40 16.85
N GLN A 341 9.60 14.07 16.74
CA GLN A 341 10.24 13.32 15.67
C GLN A 341 9.62 13.66 14.31
N PHE A 342 8.30 13.80 14.26
CA PHE A 342 7.61 14.27 13.06
C PHE A 342 8.15 15.64 12.66
N LEU A 343 8.18 16.62 13.55
CA LEU A 343 8.70 17.97 13.28
C LEU A 343 10.14 17.96 12.74
N LYS A 344 11.02 17.11 13.28
CA LYS A 344 12.40 16.95 12.82
C LYS A 344 12.56 16.31 11.44
N GLN A 345 11.54 15.60 10.92
CA GLN A 345 11.61 15.03 9.58
C GLN A 345 11.57 16.12 8.50
N PRO A 346 12.41 16.03 7.45
CA PRO A 346 12.36 16.96 6.33
C PRO A 346 11.01 16.87 5.62
N ILE A 347 10.54 17.98 5.03
CA ILE A 347 9.25 18.05 4.34
C ILE A 347 9.19 17.07 3.16
N TRP A 348 10.30 16.93 2.44
CA TRP A 348 10.48 15.95 1.37
C TRP A 348 11.69 15.06 1.65
N PRO A 349 11.68 13.81 1.15
CA PRO A 349 12.87 12.98 1.18
C PRO A 349 14.01 13.62 0.34
N PRO A 350 15.28 13.45 0.77
CA PRO A 350 16.43 13.98 0.05
C PRO A 350 16.51 13.44 -1.39
N GLY A 351 17.00 14.25 -2.31
CA GLY A 351 17.18 13.87 -3.73
C GLY A 351 15.94 14.00 -4.63
N THR A 352 14.85 14.57 -4.13
CA THR A 352 13.65 14.88 -4.95
C THR A 352 13.82 16.21 -5.71
N SER A 353 13.59 16.21 -7.02
CA SER A 353 13.72 17.41 -7.85
C SER A 353 12.57 18.40 -7.61
N LEU A 354 12.80 19.72 -7.78
CA LEU A 354 11.75 20.73 -7.64
C LEU A 354 10.59 20.50 -8.62
N ARG A 355 10.90 20.09 -9.85
CA ARG A 355 9.89 19.75 -10.86
C ARG A 355 8.99 18.61 -10.39
N ASP A 356 9.55 17.56 -9.81
CA ASP A 356 8.75 16.44 -9.29
C ASP A 356 7.90 16.84 -8.08
N LYS A 357 8.35 17.81 -7.28
CA LYS A 357 7.62 18.31 -6.10
C LYS A 357 6.42 19.17 -6.48
N LEU A 358 6.58 20.06 -7.46
CA LEU A 358 5.60 21.11 -7.75
C LEU A 358 4.78 20.88 -9.02
N ALA A 359 5.18 19.97 -9.92
CA ALA A 359 4.47 19.77 -11.18
C ALA A 359 3.00 19.39 -10.99
N PHE A 360 2.70 18.43 -10.10
CA PHE A 360 1.31 18.02 -9.86
C PHE A 360 0.49 19.10 -9.14
N PRO A 361 0.93 19.65 -7.99
CA PRO A 361 0.18 20.70 -7.29
C PRO A 361 -0.13 21.90 -8.18
N LEU A 362 0.87 22.39 -8.92
CA LEU A 362 0.69 23.53 -9.83
C LEU A 362 -0.34 23.22 -10.92
N ARG A 363 -0.22 22.04 -11.53
CA ARG A 363 -1.13 21.58 -12.57
C ARG A 363 -2.57 21.45 -12.07
N LEU A 364 -2.77 20.83 -10.92
CA LEU A 364 -4.09 20.68 -10.30
C LEU A 364 -4.69 22.03 -9.97
N THR A 365 -3.92 22.95 -9.38
CA THR A 365 -4.38 24.30 -9.04
C THR A 365 -4.80 25.06 -10.29
N ILE A 366 -3.97 25.11 -11.34
CA ILE A 366 -4.29 25.82 -12.58
C ILE A 366 -5.56 25.24 -13.23
N CYS A 367 -5.65 23.91 -13.35
CA CYS A 367 -6.81 23.27 -13.95
C CYS A 367 -8.09 23.52 -13.14
N SER A 368 -8.00 23.43 -11.81
CA SER A 368 -9.14 23.65 -10.93
C SER A 368 -9.60 25.11 -10.95
N MET A 369 -8.65 26.06 -10.99
CA MET A 369 -8.95 27.49 -11.14
C MET A 369 -9.70 27.77 -12.43
N ILE A 370 -9.15 27.34 -13.57
CA ILE A 370 -9.80 27.54 -14.89
C ILE A 370 -11.21 26.96 -14.87
N MET A 371 -11.38 25.77 -14.31
CA MET A 371 -12.68 25.12 -14.23
C MET A 371 -13.68 25.83 -13.32
N LEU A 372 -13.25 26.31 -12.16
CA LEU A 372 -14.12 27.04 -11.25
C LEU A 372 -14.54 28.38 -11.84
N GLU A 373 -13.60 29.13 -12.40
CA GLU A 373 -13.89 30.41 -13.06
C GLU A 373 -14.80 30.23 -14.27
N ALA A 374 -14.54 29.22 -15.12
CA ALA A 374 -15.42 28.91 -16.24
C ALA A 374 -16.83 28.51 -15.77
N THR A 375 -16.94 27.72 -14.71
CA THR A 375 -18.24 27.33 -14.14
C THR A 375 -18.98 28.55 -13.62
N LEU A 376 -18.31 29.46 -12.90
CA LEU A 376 -18.89 30.70 -12.40
C LEU A 376 -19.32 31.64 -13.53
N ALA A 377 -18.51 31.77 -14.59
CA ALA A 377 -18.84 32.59 -15.75
C ALA A 377 -20.09 32.06 -16.48
N VAL A 378 -20.15 30.75 -16.74
CA VAL A 378 -21.32 30.12 -17.37
C VAL A 378 -22.55 30.18 -16.44
N ALA A 379 -22.34 30.16 -15.12
CA ALA A 379 -23.41 30.30 -14.14
C ALA A 379 -24.10 31.67 -14.15
N GLN A 380 -23.46 32.71 -14.71
CA GLN A 380 -24.11 34.00 -14.94
C GLN A 380 -25.20 33.91 -16.02
N VAL A 381 -25.05 32.99 -16.98
CA VAL A 381 -26.03 32.74 -18.06
C VAL A 381 -27.02 31.65 -17.66
N TYR A 382 -26.54 30.61 -16.98
CA TYR A 382 -27.34 29.46 -16.54
C TYR A 382 -27.31 29.34 -15.01
N PRO A 383 -28.29 29.94 -14.29
CA PRO A 383 -28.31 30.01 -12.84
C PRO A 383 -28.25 28.64 -12.14
N ILE A 384 -28.67 27.56 -12.81
CA ILE A 384 -28.59 26.20 -12.27
C ILE A 384 -27.17 25.79 -11.87
N LEU A 385 -26.15 26.31 -12.54
CA LEU A 385 -24.76 26.04 -12.23
C LEU A 385 -24.30 26.70 -10.91
N LEU A 386 -25.01 27.70 -10.40
CA LEU A 386 -24.73 28.24 -9.06
C LEU A 386 -25.04 27.21 -7.97
N TYR A 387 -26.04 26.37 -8.18
CA TYR A 387 -26.49 25.36 -7.21
C TYR A 387 -25.83 24.01 -7.45
N GLU A 388 -25.75 23.56 -8.70
CA GLU A 388 -25.30 22.21 -9.07
C GLU A 388 -23.92 22.20 -9.77
N GLY A 389 -23.29 23.36 -10.01
CA GLY A 389 -21.98 23.45 -10.66
C GLY A 389 -20.85 22.78 -9.88
N LEU A 390 -21.01 22.57 -8.57
CA LEU A 390 -20.04 21.81 -7.75
C LEU A 390 -19.79 20.41 -8.32
N TRP A 391 -20.83 19.76 -8.88
CA TRP A 391 -20.72 18.41 -9.42
C TRP A 391 -19.89 18.33 -10.70
N ILE A 392 -19.75 19.43 -11.44
CA ILE A 392 -18.81 19.54 -12.56
C ILE A 392 -17.37 19.63 -12.03
N CYS A 393 -17.16 20.40 -10.96
CA CYS A 393 -15.84 20.66 -10.40
C CYS A 393 -15.28 19.48 -9.58
N LEU A 394 -16.14 18.72 -8.90
CA LEU A 394 -15.75 17.62 -8.02
C LEU A 394 -14.90 16.55 -8.72
N PRO A 395 -15.27 16.01 -9.90
CA PRO A 395 -14.44 15.09 -10.65
C PRO A 395 -13.04 15.62 -10.94
N VAL A 396 -12.91 16.91 -11.28
CA VAL A 396 -11.61 17.55 -11.52
C VAL A 396 -10.77 17.50 -10.25
N LEU A 397 -11.30 17.85 -9.09
CA LEU A 397 -10.55 17.82 -7.83
C LEU A 397 -10.14 16.42 -7.36
N THR A 398 -10.89 15.40 -7.76
CA THR A 398 -10.81 14.04 -7.17
C THR A 398 -10.20 12.99 -8.10
N CYS A 399 -10.31 13.19 -9.41
CA CYS A 399 -9.85 12.26 -10.45
C CYS A 399 -8.63 12.78 -11.21
N PHE A 400 -8.32 14.07 -11.08
CA PHE A 400 -7.10 14.64 -11.62
C PHE A 400 -5.91 14.18 -10.79
N LEU A 401 -5.11 13.29 -11.40
CA LEU A 401 -4.03 12.59 -10.73
C LEU A 401 -2.67 12.92 -11.35
N PRO A 402 -1.56 12.64 -10.64
CA PRO A 402 -0.21 12.98 -11.10
C PRO A 402 0.19 12.39 -12.45
N THR A 403 -0.39 11.26 -12.86
CA THR A 403 -0.06 10.59 -14.11
C THR A 403 -1.31 10.33 -14.94
N VAL A 404 -1.15 10.37 -16.26
CA VAL A 404 -2.25 10.22 -17.22
C VAL A 404 -2.92 8.86 -17.09
N GLY A 405 -2.13 7.78 -17.03
CA GLY A 405 -2.68 6.42 -16.91
C GLY A 405 -3.47 6.23 -15.61
N HIS A 406 -3.04 6.86 -14.51
CA HIS A 406 -3.78 6.80 -13.26
C HIS A 406 -5.07 7.62 -13.34
N ALA A 407 -5.03 8.82 -13.93
CA ALA A 407 -6.21 9.66 -14.15
C ALA A 407 -7.25 8.96 -15.06
N LEU A 408 -6.82 8.35 -16.16
CA LEU A 408 -7.69 7.59 -17.07
C LEU A 408 -8.30 6.36 -16.38
N GLY A 409 -7.47 5.52 -15.75
CA GLY A 409 -7.94 4.31 -15.08
C GLY A 409 -8.90 4.62 -13.94
N LYS A 410 -8.61 5.63 -13.12
CA LYS A 410 -9.50 6.08 -12.05
C LYS A 410 -10.75 6.76 -12.62
N GLY A 411 -10.60 7.65 -13.60
CA GLY A 411 -11.69 8.39 -14.24
C GLY A 411 -12.71 7.47 -14.92
N PHE A 412 -12.26 6.48 -15.67
CA PHE A 412 -13.15 5.51 -16.33
C PHE A 412 -13.92 4.64 -15.34
N ARG A 413 -13.24 4.10 -14.32
CA ARG A 413 -13.90 3.35 -13.24
C ARG A 413 -14.93 4.21 -12.49
N ARG A 414 -14.65 5.50 -12.30
CA ARG A 414 -15.64 6.43 -11.74
C ARG A 414 -16.79 6.71 -12.69
N MET A 415 -16.54 6.88 -13.99
CA MET A 415 -17.60 7.10 -14.98
C MET A 415 -18.60 5.94 -14.98
N LEU A 416 -18.09 4.70 -14.95
CA LEU A 416 -18.94 3.51 -14.81
C LEU A 416 -19.67 3.50 -13.46
N GLY A 417 -18.99 3.77 -12.35
CA GLY A 417 -19.62 3.83 -11.03
C GLY A 417 -20.70 4.91 -10.93
N VAL A 418 -20.47 6.09 -11.50
CA VAL A 418 -21.44 7.19 -11.57
C VAL A 418 -22.62 6.81 -12.44
N THR A 419 -22.39 6.09 -13.54
CA THR A 419 -23.46 5.63 -14.43
C THR A 419 -24.35 4.62 -13.71
N ILE A 420 -23.77 3.57 -13.14
CA ILE A 420 -24.51 2.51 -12.43
C ILE A 420 -25.21 3.08 -11.19
N GLY A 421 -24.47 3.82 -10.35
CA GLY A 421 -24.99 4.40 -9.12
C GLY A 421 -26.02 5.50 -9.38
N GLY A 422 -25.84 6.28 -10.45
CA GLY A 422 -26.77 7.31 -10.90
C GLY A 422 -28.08 6.74 -11.43
N LEU A 423 -28.02 5.69 -12.26
CA LEU A 423 -29.23 4.99 -12.73
C LEU A 423 -30.02 4.37 -11.56
N ALA A 424 -29.32 3.71 -10.63
CA ALA A 424 -29.95 3.16 -9.43
C ALA A 424 -30.57 4.27 -8.55
N ALA A 425 -29.90 5.42 -8.43
CA ALA A 425 -30.41 6.58 -7.72
C ALA A 425 -31.69 7.16 -8.35
N ILE A 426 -31.69 7.34 -9.67
CA ILE A 426 -32.84 7.86 -10.43
C ILE A 426 -34.04 6.92 -10.25
N LEU A 427 -33.81 5.60 -10.32
CA LEU A 427 -34.87 4.61 -10.12
C LEU A 427 -35.54 4.76 -8.75
N ILE A 428 -34.78 5.02 -7.70
CA ILE A 428 -35.33 5.18 -6.34
C ILE A 428 -36.08 6.48 -6.18
N VAL A 429 -35.53 7.58 -6.71
CA VAL A 429 -36.22 8.87 -6.72
C VAL A 429 -37.56 8.76 -7.46
N TYR A 430 -37.63 7.92 -8.49
CA TYR A 430 -38.86 7.64 -9.23
C TYR A 430 -39.85 6.74 -8.48
N VAL A 431 -39.38 5.61 -7.94
CA VAL A 431 -40.27 4.56 -7.38
C VAL A 431 -40.67 4.86 -5.94
N ASN A 432 -39.74 5.37 -5.12
CA ASN A 432 -39.90 5.50 -3.67
C ASN A 432 -39.60 6.92 -3.14
N PRO A 433 -40.17 8.00 -3.72
CA PRO A 433 -39.94 9.35 -3.20
C PRO A 433 -40.48 9.47 -1.76
N MET A 434 -39.70 10.09 -0.86
CA MET A 434 -40.02 10.31 0.56
C MET A 434 -40.30 9.06 1.41
N ASN A 435 -40.19 7.86 0.86
CA ASN A 435 -40.39 6.62 1.60
C ASN A 435 -39.10 6.22 2.34
N VAL A 436 -38.92 6.76 3.54
CA VAL A 436 -37.71 6.55 4.37
C VAL A 436 -37.39 5.05 4.56
N PRO A 437 -38.34 4.17 4.95
CA PRO A 437 -38.05 2.74 5.08
C PRO A 437 -37.55 2.09 3.79
N ALA A 438 -38.19 2.36 2.65
CA ALA A 438 -37.79 1.77 1.37
C ALA A 438 -36.38 2.23 0.95
N VAL A 439 -36.13 3.54 1.01
CA VAL A 439 -34.81 4.13 0.67
C VAL A 439 -33.70 3.56 1.55
N MET A 440 -33.98 3.28 2.83
CA MET A 440 -32.99 2.69 3.75
C MET A 440 -32.67 1.23 3.41
N VAL A 441 -33.67 0.43 3.00
CA VAL A 441 -33.46 -0.95 2.54
C VAL A 441 -32.65 -0.95 1.24
N GLU A 442 -32.98 -0.09 0.29
CA GLU A 442 -32.26 0.04 -0.97
C GLU A 442 -30.81 0.53 -0.75
N LEU A 443 -30.61 1.48 0.16
CA LEU A 443 -29.28 1.92 0.58
C LEU A 443 -28.47 0.76 1.15
N PHE A 444 -29.08 -0.08 1.99
CA PHE A 444 -28.41 -1.25 2.53
C PHE A 444 -27.98 -2.23 1.43
N ILE A 445 -28.88 -2.53 0.48
CA ILE A 445 -28.59 -3.44 -0.64
C ILE A 445 -27.45 -2.90 -1.51
N VAL A 446 -27.55 -1.64 -1.95
CA VAL A 446 -26.55 -1.01 -2.82
C VAL A 446 -25.22 -0.85 -2.09
N ALA A 447 -25.23 -0.52 -0.80
CA ALA A 447 -24.02 -0.44 0.02
C ALA A 447 -23.35 -1.81 0.17
N ALA A 448 -24.12 -2.87 0.43
CA ALA A 448 -23.59 -4.22 0.57
C ALA A 448 -22.93 -4.72 -0.74
N LEU A 449 -23.62 -4.57 -1.87
CA LEU A 449 -23.08 -4.94 -3.19
C LEU A 449 -21.85 -4.11 -3.55
N SER A 450 -21.92 -2.79 -3.36
CA SER A 450 -20.78 -1.90 -3.61
C SER A 450 -19.58 -2.24 -2.73
N LYS A 451 -19.83 -2.62 -1.46
CA LYS A 451 -18.79 -3.01 -0.52
C LYS A 451 -18.12 -4.34 -0.93
N PHE A 452 -18.92 -5.29 -1.41
CA PHE A 452 -18.42 -6.53 -1.98
C PHE A 452 -17.48 -6.24 -3.16
N PHE A 453 -17.88 -5.37 -4.10
CA PHE A 453 -17.01 -4.99 -5.21
C PHE A 453 -15.74 -4.24 -4.78
N THR A 454 -15.77 -3.44 -3.70
CA THR A 454 -14.54 -2.80 -3.17
C THR A 454 -13.44 -3.77 -2.73
N MET A 455 -13.77 -5.05 -2.50
CA MET A 455 -12.75 -6.05 -2.12
C MET A 455 -11.84 -6.45 -3.29
N ASP A 456 -12.30 -6.27 -4.53
CA ASP A 456 -11.51 -6.59 -5.71
C ASP A 456 -10.60 -5.40 -6.11
N PRO A 457 -9.27 -5.58 -6.25
CA PRO A 457 -8.35 -4.51 -6.65
C PRO A 457 -8.61 -3.90 -8.05
N ALA A 458 -9.18 -4.66 -8.98
CA ALA A 458 -9.45 -4.26 -10.34
C ALA A 458 -10.71 -3.38 -10.44
N ILE A 459 -11.80 -3.76 -9.75
CA ILE A 459 -13.09 -3.05 -9.81
C ILE A 459 -13.44 -2.26 -8.56
N GLY A 460 -12.63 -2.32 -7.50
CA GLY A 460 -13.06 -1.80 -6.20
C GLY A 460 -13.33 -0.30 -6.17
N TYR A 461 -12.62 0.48 -6.97
CA TYR A 461 -12.91 1.91 -7.10
C TYR A 461 -14.27 2.19 -7.78
N LEU A 462 -14.71 1.33 -8.71
CA LEU A 462 -16.03 1.42 -9.32
C LEU A 462 -17.13 1.14 -8.29
N GLY A 463 -16.98 0.07 -7.49
CA GLY A 463 -17.91 -0.23 -6.40
C GLY A 463 -18.03 0.94 -5.42
N PHE A 464 -16.90 1.51 -5.02
CA PHE A 464 -16.86 2.69 -4.16
C PHE A 464 -17.58 3.91 -4.77
N GLN A 465 -17.38 4.19 -6.07
CA GLN A 465 -18.05 5.32 -6.72
C GLN A 465 -19.54 5.09 -6.97
N THR A 466 -19.97 3.83 -7.11
CA THR A 466 -21.38 3.46 -7.28
C THR A 466 -22.20 3.88 -6.07
N ILE A 467 -21.82 3.44 -4.87
CA ILE A 467 -22.50 3.83 -3.63
C ILE A 467 -22.38 5.32 -3.31
N VAL A 468 -21.23 5.94 -3.56
CA VAL A 468 -21.05 7.39 -3.38
C VAL A 468 -22.06 8.16 -4.24
N THR A 469 -22.18 7.79 -5.52
CA THR A 469 -23.11 8.44 -6.45
C THR A 469 -24.55 8.15 -6.06
N PHE A 470 -24.85 6.91 -5.69
CA PHE A 470 -26.17 6.50 -5.23
C PHE A 470 -26.65 7.31 -4.02
N CYS A 471 -25.80 7.51 -3.02
CA CYS A 471 -26.12 8.33 -1.85
C CYS A 471 -26.39 9.79 -2.25
N VAL A 472 -25.52 10.37 -3.07
CA VAL A 472 -25.56 11.79 -3.47
C VAL A 472 -26.75 12.12 -4.37
N VAL A 473 -26.99 11.27 -5.37
CA VAL A 473 -27.97 11.50 -6.44
C VAL A 473 -29.34 10.95 -6.03
N GLY A 474 -29.36 9.83 -5.30
CA GLY A 474 -30.57 9.10 -4.94
C GLY A 474 -31.05 9.49 -3.55
N VAL A 475 -30.43 8.92 -2.52
CA VAL A 475 -30.88 9.05 -1.11
C VAL A 475 -31.09 10.52 -0.70
N CYS A 476 -30.17 11.40 -1.09
CA CYS A 476 -30.26 12.80 -0.69
C CYS A 476 -31.38 13.57 -1.38
N ASN A 477 -31.71 13.24 -2.64
CA ASN A 477 -32.80 13.88 -3.36
C ASN A 477 -34.15 13.25 -3.01
N ALA A 478 -34.19 11.91 -2.89
CA ALA A 478 -35.39 11.16 -2.54
C ALA A 478 -35.95 11.54 -1.15
N LEU A 479 -35.07 11.87 -0.21
CA LEU A 479 -35.43 12.23 1.17
C LEU A 479 -35.40 13.74 1.44
N ASP A 480 -35.22 14.59 0.42
CA ASP A 480 -35.24 16.03 0.63
C ASP A 480 -36.70 16.51 0.79
N PRO A 481 -37.10 17.00 1.98
CA PRO A 481 -38.45 17.49 2.20
C PRO A 481 -38.71 18.83 1.52
N THR A 482 -37.66 19.52 1.03
CA THR A 482 -37.78 20.85 0.41
C THR A 482 -38.05 20.81 -1.09
N LEU A 483 -37.93 19.63 -1.73
CA LEU A 483 -38.10 19.45 -3.16
C LEU A 483 -39.46 18.81 -3.47
N ASN A 484 -40.12 19.26 -4.55
CA ASN A 484 -41.28 18.56 -5.10
C ASN A 484 -40.82 17.34 -5.92
N ASP A 485 -41.73 16.42 -6.25
CA ASP A 485 -41.38 15.20 -6.99
C ASP A 485 -40.70 15.47 -8.35
N GLY A 486 -41.16 16.48 -9.08
CA GLY A 486 -40.50 16.94 -10.31
C GLY A 486 -39.08 17.46 -10.06
N ASP A 487 -38.92 18.33 -9.07
CA ASP A 487 -37.63 18.95 -8.72
C ASP A 487 -36.61 17.91 -8.21
N ARG A 488 -37.07 16.86 -7.50
CA ARG A 488 -36.24 15.75 -7.04
C ARG A 488 -35.62 15.00 -8.22
N MET A 489 -36.44 14.69 -9.23
CA MET A 489 -36.02 14.00 -10.43
C MET A 489 -35.04 14.86 -11.24
N GLU A 490 -35.38 16.13 -11.44
CA GLU A 490 -34.55 17.08 -12.18
C GLU A 490 -33.17 17.24 -11.51
N ALA A 491 -33.15 17.43 -10.18
CA ALA A 491 -31.91 17.53 -9.42
C ALA A 491 -31.07 16.24 -9.52
N ALA A 492 -31.69 15.05 -9.46
CA ALA A 492 -30.98 13.79 -9.62
C ALA A 492 -30.32 13.69 -11.01
N LEU A 493 -31.06 14.03 -12.07
CA LEU A 493 -30.56 14.02 -13.45
C LEU A 493 -29.42 15.01 -13.65
N TYR A 494 -29.55 16.25 -13.18
CA TYR A 494 -28.47 17.24 -13.31
C TYR A 494 -27.22 16.84 -12.56
N ARG A 495 -27.34 16.31 -11.33
CA ARG A 495 -26.16 15.86 -10.56
C ARG A 495 -25.42 14.74 -11.25
N MET A 496 -26.15 13.76 -11.79
CA MET A 496 -25.55 12.68 -12.58
C MET A 496 -24.86 13.23 -13.83
N LEU A 497 -25.57 14.05 -14.62
CA LEU A 497 -25.08 14.63 -15.87
C LEU A 497 -23.85 15.51 -15.65
N PHE A 498 -23.91 16.44 -14.70
CA PHE A 498 -22.81 17.34 -14.37
C PHE A 498 -21.59 16.61 -13.83
N THR A 499 -21.79 15.53 -13.06
CA THR A 499 -20.68 14.65 -12.64
C THR A 499 -20.02 13.96 -13.85
N LEU A 500 -20.81 13.48 -14.81
CA LEU A 500 -20.28 12.86 -16.04
C LEU A 500 -19.53 13.87 -16.91
N ILE A 501 -20.08 15.07 -17.09
CA ILE A 501 -19.41 16.16 -17.81
C ILE A 501 -18.08 16.52 -17.13
N GLY A 502 -18.09 16.72 -15.81
CA GLY A 502 -16.88 16.98 -15.04
C GLY A 502 -15.82 15.88 -15.18
N LEU A 503 -16.22 14.62 -15.31
CA LEU A 503 -15.30 13.50 -15.56
C LEU A 503 -14.65 13.56 -16.93
N VAL A 504 -15.44 13.83 -17.97
CA VAL A 504 -14.93 14.03 -19.34
C VAL A 504 -13.91 15.17 -19.35
N ILE A 505 -14.25 16.29 -18.71
CA ILE A 505 -13.36 17.44 -18.61
C ILE A 505 -12.10 17.10 -17.80
N SER A 506 -12.22 16.39 -16.68
CA SER A 506 -11.06 15.96 -15.87
C SER A 506 -10.09 15.09 -16.68
N ILE A 507 -10.61 14.15 -17.47
CA ILE A 507 -9.81 13.30 -18.36
C ILE A 507 -9.16 14.14 -19.45
N PHE A 508 -9.90 15.05 -20.08
CA PHE A 508 -9.38 15.95 -21.10
C PHE A 508 -8.24 16.83 -20.57
N LEU A 509 -8.46 17.50 -19.43
CA LEU A 509 -7.42 18.29 -18.77
C LEU A 509 -6.23 17.41 -18.39
N ALA A 510 -6.47 16.16 -17.94
CA ALA A 510 -5.42 15.21 -17.62
C ALA A 510 -4.57 14.80 -18.84
N LEU A 511 -5.11 14.91 -20.06
CA LEU A 511 -4.39 14.64 -21.30
C LEU A 511 -3.63 15.87 -21.81
N VAL A 512 -4.25 17.05 -21.74
CA VAL A 512 -3.72 18.28 -22.36
C VAL A 512 -2.66 18.98 -21.50
N THR A 513 -2.82 18.99 -20.18
CA THR A 513 -1.96 19.82 -19.31
C THR A 513 -0.66 19.10 -18.91
N PHE A 514 0.40 19.20 -19.69
CA PHE A 514 1.72 18.59 -19.36
C PHE A 514 1.64 17.10 -18.97
N PRO A 515 1.24 16.20 -19.87
CA PRO A 515 0.99 14.80 -19.56
C PRO A 515 2.24 14.10 -19.02
N SER A 516 2.11 13.49 -17.83
CA SER A 516 3.14 12.66 -17.22
C SER A 516 2.81 11.18 -17.37
N TYR A 517 3.65 10.45 -18.10
CA TYR A 517 3.47 9.02 -18.38
C TYR A 517 4.32 8.16 -17.45
N CYS A 518 3.69 7.21 -16.76
CA CYS A 518 4.37 6.28 -15.85
C CYS A 518 5.49 5.49 -16.55
N GLY A 519 5.26 5.04 -17.79
CA GLY A 519 6.25 4.26 -18.55
C GLY A 519 7.57 5.02 -18.77
N ARG A 520 7.49 6.30 -19.20
CA ARG A 520 8.68 7.15 -19.36
C ARG A 520 9.38 7.41 -18.02
N ARG A 521 8.61 7.62 -16.95
CA ARG A 521 9.17 7.85 -15.60
C ARG A 521 9.87 6.61 -15.06
N LEU A 522 9.27 5.43 -15.25
CA LEU A 522 9.86 4.15 -14.87
C LEU A 522 11.14 3.88 -15.66
N ALA A 523 11.12 4.02 -16.99
CA ALA A 523 12.30 3.85 -17.84
C ALA A 523 13.46 4.76 -17.40
N LYS A 524 13.18 6.04 -17.10
CA LYS A 524 14.18 7.00 -16.62
C LYS A 524 14.72 6.66 -15.22
N GLN A 525 13.87 6.15 -14.33
CA GLN A 525 14.32 5.70 -13.00
C GLN A 525 15.16 4.43 -13.12
N THR A 526 14.70 3.43 -13.89
CA THR A 526 15.45 2.21 -14.14
C THR A 526 16.80 2.49 -14.79
N SER A 527 16.87 3.41 -15.77
CA SER A 527 18.17 3.78 -16.38
C SER A 527 19.11 4.44 -15.38
N LYS A 528 18.58 5.26 -14.46
CA LYS A 528 19.38 5.91 -13.39
C LYS A 528 19.90 4.89 -12.39
N GLU A 529 19.06 3.96 -11.93
CA GLU A 529 19.47 2.89 -11.03
C GLU A 529 20.48 1.96 -11.69
N LEU A 530 20.29 1.61 -12.97
CA LEU A 530 21.23 0.77 -13.72
C LEU A 530 22.58 1.48 -13.91
N SER A 531 22.56 2.78 -14.21
CA SER A 531 23.78 3.60 -14.28
C SER A 531 24.49 3.67 -12.92
N SER A 532 23.75 3.80 -11.82
CA SER A 532 24.32 3.78 -10.47
C SER A 532 24.94 2.42 -10.14
N ALA A 533 24.24 1.32 -10.41
CA ALA A 533 24.78 -0.03 -10.23
C ALA A 533 26.05 -0.26 -11.08
N SER A 534 26.03 0.18 -12.35
CA SER A 534 27.19 0.12 -13.24
C SER A 534 28.37 0.92 -12.70
N SER A 535 28.12 2.09 -12.10
CA SER A 535 29.18 2.91 -11.51
C SER A 535 29.83 2.23 -10.30
N VAL A 536 29.04 1.57 -9.45
CA VAL A 536 29.56 0.80 -8.29
C VAL A 536 30.41 -0.36 -8.77
N VAL A 537 29.92 -1.13 -9.74
CA VAL A 537 30.70 -2.23 -10.34
C VAL A 537 31.97 -1.72 -10.99
N SER A 538 31.91 -0.62 -11.75
CA SER A 538 33.11 -0.02 -12.34
C SER A 538 34.13 0.40 -11.29
N THR A 539 33.69 0.98 -10.17
CA THR A 539 34.59 1.39 -9.08
C THR A 539 35.22 0.19 -8.39
N LEU A 540 34.46 -0.91 -8.18
CA LEU A 540 34.99 -2.16 -7.65
C LEU A 540 36.04 -2.77 -8.58
N ILE A 541 35.78 -2.80 -9.89
CA ILE A 541 36.74 -3.31 -10.90
C ILE A 541 38.01 -2.44 -10.90
N LYS A 542 37.88 -1.11 -10.89
CA LYS A 542 39.02 -0.19 -10.82
C LYS A 542 39.83 -0.40 -9.53
N GLY A 543 39.17 -0.60 -8.39
CA GLY A 543 39.83 -0.88 -7.11
C GLY A 543 40.53 -2.24 -7.05
N LEU A 544 39.98 -3.26 -7.73
CA LEU A 544 40.64 -4.56 -7.89
C LEU A 544 41.84 -4.47 -8.83
N ALA A 545 41.72 -3.71 -9.91
CA ALA A 545 42.81 -3.49 -10.87
C ALA A 545 43.97 -2.69 -10.24
N SER A 546 43.68 -1.66 -9.45
CA SER A 546 44.71 -0.88 -8.74
C SER A 546 45.44 -1.69 -7.67
N ARG A 547 44.74 -2.58 -6.94
CA ARG A 547 45.39 -3.50 -5.98
C ARG A 547 46.35 -4.49 -6.63
N LYS A 548 46.13 -4.85 -7.89
CA LYS A 548 47.03 -5.74 -8.63
C LYS A 548 48.36 -5.06 -8.99
N HIS A 549 48.39 -3.73 -9.01
CA HIS A 549 49.60 -2.94 -9.24
C HIS A 549 50.41 -2.67 -7.96
N ASP A 550 49.77 -2.60 -6.79
CA ASP A 550 50.49 -2.41 -5.51
C ASP A 550 51.16 -3.70 -5.00
N GLY A 551 50.82 -4.87 -5.56
CA GLY A 551 51.44 -6.15 -5.23
C GLY A 551 52.76 -6.44 -5.97
N SER A 552 53.28 -5.53 -6.80
CA SER A 552 54.56 -5.69 -7.51
C SER A 552 55.72 -4.92 -6.89
N LYS A 553 55.60 -4.49 -5.63
CA LYS A 553 56.79 -4.21 -4.81
C LYS A 553 57.11 -5.49 -4.03
N GLU A 554 57.95 -6.30 -4.65
CA GLU A 554 58.67 -7.38 -3.97
C GLU A 554 59.43 -6.82 -2.76
N PRO A 555 59.58 -7.62 -1.69
CA PRO A 555 60.41 -7.28 -0.56
C PRO A 555 61.89 -7.37 -0.96
N GLU A 556 62.65 -6.30 -0.71
CA GLU A 556 64.09 -6.42 -0.41
C GLU A 556 64.28 -6.74 1.08
#